data_AF-A0A519I455-F1
#
_entry.id   AF-A0A519I455-F1
#
_cell.length_a   1.000
_cell.length_b   1.000
_cell.length_c   1.000
_cell.angle_alpha   90.00
_cell.angle_beta   90.00
_cell.angle_gamma   90.00
#
_symmetry.space_group_name_H-M   'P 1'
#
loop_
_entity.id
_entity.type
_entity.pdbx_description
1 polymer ?
#
loop_
_entity_poly.entity_id
_entity_poly.type
_entity_poly.pdbx_seq_one_letter_code
_entity_poly.pdbx_strand_id
1 'polypeptide(L)'
;MVEIAAIAVLLLVCFALLLVLLSQRQAKEHATTHAWKLGHAHAQAQAKTAVAQQAQRLHAYEQLLRGHQGGVGKQLADAREVAELIRSRAPGLLKETDGLARLLHGHDDFVAHLLDIYIAAEQDANGAQARAAARWPAGIYADVFEAAGVPAPGAAVGKYFAITLEAGIVVIRSNGLQGCVGKINLARRDLERFFNDLAAKPRGLADDRAAGVASRGLYLVDIPDDARLGQLTIEVASPSSGRIHLGNPERAQEVLHELRSLKRAALKLLEDEAKGTTRKGAAPRARILRRDALLGHVPDDGLCPACEGDVTMRLKLGDKPTACPLCGTPWSD
;
A
#
# COMPACT_ATOMS: atom_id res chain seq x y z
N MET A 1 83.78 3.15 -30.03
CA MET A 1 83.50 4.50 -29.49
C MET A 1 82.13 5.02 -29.97
N VAL A 2 81.84 5.03 -31.28
CA VAL A 2 80.55 5.51 -31.83
C VAL A 2 79.34 4.69 -31.35
N GLU A 3 79.45 3.35 -31.29
CA GLU A 3 78.34 2.49 -30.84
C GLU A 3 77.98 2.69 -29.36
N ILE A 4 78.98 2.93 -28.50
CA ILE A 4 78.78 3.19 -27.07
C ILE A 4 78.03 4.52 -26.85
N ALA A 5 78.37 5.54 -27.65
CA ALA A 5 77.68 6.84 -27.61
C ALA A 5 76.22 6.73 -28.08
N ALA A 6 75.95 5.95 -29.12
CA ALA A 6 74.59 5.71 -29.61
C ALA A 6 73.71 4.99 -28.57
N ILE A 7 74.27 3.98 -27.88
CA ILE A 7 73.58 3.28 -26.79
C ILE A 7 73.29 4.23 -25.61
N ALA A 8 74.25 5.09 -25.25
CA ALA A 8 74.06 6.07 -24.17
C ALA A 8 72.96 7.09 -24.47
N VAL A 9 72.89 7.59 -25.71
CA VAL A 9 71.82 8.49 -26.15
C VAL A 9 70.46 7.79 -26.15
N LEU A 10 70.40 6.54 -26.63
CA LEU A 10 69.16 5.76 -26.60
C LEU A 10 68.66 5.54 -25.16
N LEU A 11 69.56 5.21 -24.24
CA LEU A 11 69.22 5.04 -22.81
C LEU A 11 68.73 6.36 -22.19
N LEU A 12 69.33 7.50 -22.52
CA LEU A 12 68.88 8.82 -22.07
C LEU A 12 67.48 9.16 -22.60
N VAL A 13 67.20 8.89 -23.88
CA VAL A 13 65.87 9.11 -24.47
C VAL A 13 64.83 8.19 -23.83
N CYS A 14 65.16 6.91 -23.64
CA CYS A 14 64.29 5.95 -22.95
C CYS A 14 64.02 6.37 -21.49
N PHE A 15 65.03 6.87 -20.78
CA PHE A 15 64.88 7.36 -19.41
C PHE A 15 64.00 8.62 -19.35
N ALA A 16 64.20 9.57 -20.26
CA ALA A 16 63.37 10.76 -20.36
C ALA A 16 61.89 10.42 -20.68
N LEU A 17 61.66 9.48 -21.60
CA LEU A 17 60.31 8.98 -21.91
C LEU A 17 59.68 8.28 -20.69
N LEU A 18 60.45 7.48 -19.96
CA LEU A 18 59.98 6.84 -18.73
C LEU A 18 59.53 7.89 -17.69
N LEU A 19 60.31 8.95 -17.49
CA LEU A 19 59.96 10.04 -16.57
C LEU A 19 58.67 10.77 -16.98
N VAL A 20 58.47 11.02 -18.27
CA VAL A 20 57.23 11.62 -18.80
C VAL A 20 56.04 10.69 -18.59
N LEU A 21 56.19 9.39 -18.83
CA LEU A 21 55.11 8.42 -18.61
C LEU A 21 54.77 8.27 -17.12
N LEU A 22 55.76 8.29 -16.24
CA LEU A 22 55.56 8.26 -14.79
C LEU A 22 54.87 9.52 -14.28
N SER A 23 55.25 10.71 -14.77
CA SER A 23 54.60 11.97 -14.38
C SER A 23 53.16 12.04 -14.88
N GLN A 24 52.88 11.58 -16.10
CA GLN A 24 51.51 11.47 -16.61
C GLN A 24 50.68 10.46 -15.81
N ARG A 25 51.27 9.34 -15.39
CA ARG A 25 50.58 8.36 -14.54
C ARG A 25 50.25 8.94 -13.16
N GLN A 26 51.19 9.61 -12.51
CA GLN A 26 50.95 10.28 -11.23
C GLN A 26 49.88 11.37 -11.36
N ALA A 27 49.91 12.17 -12.43
CA ALA A 27 48.88 13.18 -12.68
C ALA A 27 47.49 12.56 -12.86
N LYS A 28 47.39 11.43 -13.58
CA LYS A 28 46.13 10.68 -13.73
C LYS A 28 45.63 10.12 -12.39
N GLU A 29 46.50 9.50 -11.60
CA GLU A 29 46.15 8.93 -10.29
C GLU A 29 45.68 10.01 -9.29
N HIS A 30 46.31 11.20 -9.31
CA HIS A 30 45.86 12.35 -8.51
C HIS A 30 44.51 12.89 -9.00
N ALA A 31 44.29 12.99 -10.31
CA ALA A 31 43.03 13.46 -10.87
C ALA A 31 41.86 12.52 -10.53
N THR A 32 42.05 11.19 -10.61
CA THR A 32 41.02 10.22 -10.24
C THR A 32 40.71 10.25 -8.75
N THR A 33 41.75 10.38 -7.90
CA THR A 33 41.56 10.47 -6.45
C THR A 33 40.84 11.76 -6.06
N HIS A 34 41.15 12.88 -6.71
CA HIS A 34 40.49 14.16 -6.48
C HIS A 34 39.03 14.14 -6.94
N ALA A 35 38.75 13.58 -8.12
CA ALA A 35 37.40 13.40 -8.64
C ALA A 35 36.55 12.50 -7.71
N TRP A 36 37.12 11.41 -7.22
CA TRP A 36 36.45 10.52 -6.25
C TRP A 36 36.14 11.23 -4.94
N LYS A 37 37.10 12.00 -4.38
CA LYS A 37 36.89 12.78 -3.15
C LYS A 37 35.80 13.85 -3.31
N LEU A 38 35.78 14.56 -4.44
CA LEU A 38 34.72 15.52 -4.77
C LEU A 38 33.36 14.84 -4.92
N GLY A 39 33.30 13.70 -5.60
CA GLY A 39 32.08 12.90 -5.74
C GLY A 39 31.53 12.45 -4.39
N HIS A 40 32.39 11.96 -3.49
CA HIS A 40 32.01 11.58 -2.13
C HIS A 40 31.56 12.77 -1.28
N ALA A 41 32.26 13.91 -1.35
CA ALA A 41 31.86 15.11 -0.63
C ALA A 41 30.50 15.64 -1.11
N HIS A 42 30.25 15.62 -2.42
CA HIS A 42 28.96 16.02 -3.00
C HIS A 42 27.84 15.06 -2.60
N ALA A 43 28.07 13.74 -2.68
CA ALA A 43 27.11 12.74 -2.23
C ALA A 43 26.80 12.87 -0.73
N GLN A 44 27.80 13.15 0.10
CA GLN A 44 27.61 13.36 1.53
C GLN A 44 26.83 14.65 1.84
N ALA A 45 27.09 15.74 1.09
CA ALA A 45 26.33 16.98 1.20
C ALA A 45 24.86 16.78 0.80
N GLN A 46 24.62 16.07 -0.32
CA GLN A 46 23.28 15.72 -0.78
C GLN A 46 22.53 14.86 0.25
N ALA A 47 23.20 13.84 0.82
CA ALA A 47 22.63 13.01 1.87
C ALA A 47 22.25 13.84 3.12
N LYS A 48 23.11 14.76 3.56
CA LYS A 48 22.81 15.66 4.68
C LYS A 48 21.60 16.57 4.39
N THR A 49 21.50 17.12 3.19
CA THR A 49 20.35 17.95 2.81
C THR A 49 19.05 17.14 2.74
N ALA A 50 19.10 15.90 2.25
CA ALA A 50 17.94 15.02 2.19
C ALA A 50 17.43 14.67 3.61
N VAL A 51 18.32 14.32 4.52
CA VAL A 51 17.97 14.04 5.93
C VAL A 51 17.37 15.28 6.60
N ALA A 52 17.95 16.47 6.39
CA ALA A 52 17.42 17.72 6.96
C ALA A 52 16.02 18.06 6.42
N GLN A 53 15.80 17.91 5.11
CA GLN A 53 14.48 18.12 4.49
C GLN A 53 13.45 17.11 5.01
N GLN A 54 13.85 15.85 5.22
CA GLN A 54 12.97 14.82 5.77
C GLN A 54 12.60 15.09 7.23
N ALA A 55 13.56 15.52 8.07
CA ALA A 55 13.28 15.93 9.45
C ALA A 55 12.34 17.14 9.51
N GLN A 56 12.49 18.12 8.62
CA GLN A 56 11.61 19.27 8.53
C GLN A 56 10.17 18.87 8.15
N ARG A 57 10.00 17.91 7.22
CA ARG A 57 8.69 17.36 6.85
C ARG A 57 8.03 16.63 8.01
N LEU A 58 8.79 15.80 8.74
CA LEU A 58 8.29 15.11 9.93
C LEU A 58 7.81 16.10 11.00
N HIS A 59 8.59 17.15 11.26
CA HIS A 59 8.18 18.19 12.20
C HIS A 59 6.90 18.90 11.78
N ALA A 60 6.73 19.21 10.48
CA ALA A 60 5.49 19.78 9.96
C ALA A 60 4.29 18.84 10.14
N TYR A 61 4.47 17.54 9.91
CA TYR A 61 3.41 16.55 10.17
C TYR A 61 3.07 16.45 11.66
N GLU A 62 4.07 16.43 12.55
CA GLU A 62 3.83 16.43 13.99
C GLU A 62 3.08 17.69 14.44
N GLN A 63 3.41 18.87 13.90
CA GLN A 63 2.70 20.11 14.19
C GLN A 63 1.25 20.07 13.69
N LEU A 64 1.01 19.55 12.49
CA LEU A 64 -0.34 19.41 11.93
C LEU A 64 -1.21 18.44 12.73
N LEU A 65 -0.60 17.36 13.24
CA LEU A 65 -1.26 16.35 14.08
C LEU A 65 -1.47 16.84 15.52
N ARG A 66 -0.50 17.55 16.12
CA ARG A 66 -0.55 17.98 17.54
C ARG A 66 -1.04 19.40 17.76
N GLY A 67 -1.26 20.21 16.73
CA GLY A 67 -1.64 21.62 16.88
C GLY A 67 -2.90 21.81 17.73
N HIS A 68 -2.73 22.32 18.96
CA HIS A 68 -3.82 22.53 19.93
C HIS A 68 -4.76 23.69 19.55
N GLN A 69 -4.42 24.51 18.56
CA GLN A 69 -5.27 25.56 18.01
C GLN A 69 -5.48 25.32 16.51
N GLY A 70 -6.56 24.61 16.16
CA GLY A 70 -7.00 24.43 14.77
C GLY A 70 -6.27 23.36 13.96
N GLY A 71 -5.41 22.55 14.59
CA GLY A 71 -4.81 21.38 13.94
C GLY A 71 -5.80 20.23 13.77
N VAL A 72 -5.43 19.25 12.93
CA VAL A 72 -6.26 18.06 12.63
C VAL A 72 -6.60 17.31 13.91
N GLY A 73 -5.67 17.18 14.87
CA GLY A 73 -5.93 16.54 16.15
C GLY A 73 -7.05 17.20 16.96
N LYS A 74 -7.14 18.54 16.97
CA LYS A 74 -8.24 19.25 17.64
C LYS A 74 -9.56 19.01 16.91
N GLN A 75 -9.59 19.15 15.58
CA GLN A 75 -10.79 18.92 14.78
C GLN A 75 -11.35 17.51 14.98
N LEU A 76 -10.47 16.52 15.13
CA LEU A 76 -10.83 15.14 15.42
C LEU A 76 -11.36 14.95 16.85
N ALA A 77 -10.75 15.61 17.84
CA ALA A 77 -11.23 15.60 19.22
C ALA A 77 -12.62 16.25 19.32
N ASP A 78 -12.80 17.42 18.70
CA ASP A 78 -14.08 18.13 18.64
C ASP A 78 -15.14 17.27 17.92
N ALA A 79 -14.78 16.64 16.80
CA ALA A 79 -15.67 15.74 16.07
C ALA A 79 -15.99 14.45 16.87
N ARG A 80 -15.06 13.94 17.68
CA ARG A 80 -15.30 12.82 18.61
C ARG A 80 -16.26 13.21 19.71
N GLU A 81 -16.11 14.38 20.30
CA GLU A 81 -17.03 14.88 21.32
C GLU A 81 -18.46 15.00 20.75
N VAL A 82 -18.60 15.52 19.53
CA VAL A 82 -19.90 15.57 18.82
C VAL A 82 -20.45 14.16 18.57
N ALA A 83 -19.61 13.22 18.12
CA ALA A 83 -20.02 11.84 17.88
C ALA A 83 -20.46 11.12 19.18
N GLU A 84 -19.78 11.36 20.30
CA GLU A 84 -20.15 10.84 21.63
C GLU A 84 -21.42 11.50 22.19
N LEU A 85 -21.64 12.79 21.90
CA LEU A 85 -22.89 13.49 22.20
C LEU A 85 -24.06 12.91 21.41
N ILE A 86 -23.87 12.65 20.11
CA ILE A 86 -24.88 11.98 19.28
C ILE A 86 -25.15 10.57 19.82
N ARG A 87 -24.11 9.81 20.15
CA ARG A 87 -24.25 8.48 20.77
C ARG A 87 -25.07 8.51 22.05
N SER A 88 -24.78 9.46 22.95
CA SER A 88 -25.42 9.52 24.27
C SER A 88 -26.83 10.11 24.24
N ARG A 89 -27.11 11.05 23.35
CA ARG A 89 -28.39 11.80 23.33
C ARG A 89 -29.33 11.43 22.20
N ALA A 90 -28.81 10.90 21.09
CA ALA A 90 -29.59 10.59 19.90
C ALA A 90 -29.00 9.39 19.12
N PRO A 91 -28.90 8.19 19.73
CA PRO A 91 -28.28 7.03 19.07
C PRO A 91 -29.01 6.59 17.78
N GLY A 92 -30.30 6.89 17.65
CA GLY A 92 -31.08 6.62 16.43
C GLY A 92 -30.62 7.44 15.22
N LEU A 93 -30.04 8.62 15.44
CA LEU A 93 -29.65 9.56 14.37
C LEU A 93 -28.56 8.97 13.46
N LEU A 94 -27.66 8.15 14.01
CA LEU A 94 -26.65 7.42 13.25
C LEU A 94 -27.24 6.28 12.40
N LYS A 95 -28.36 5.67 12.85
CA LYS A 95 -29.08 4.63 12.10
C LYS A 95 -29.98 5.20 11.01
N GLU A 96 -30.57 6.36 11.27
CA GLU A 96 -31.53 7.01 10.39
C GLU A 96 -30.85 7.88 9.32
N THR A 97 -29.58 8.28 9.55
CA THR A 97 -28.86 9.19 8.67
C THR A 97 -27.59 8.54 8.11
N ASP A 98 -27.74 7.78 7.02
CA ASP A 98 -26.63 7.19 6.27
C ASP A 98 -25.50 8.19 5.96
N GLY A 99 -25.86 9.45 5.71
CA GLY A 99 -24.89 10.53 5.43
C GLY A 99 -23.97 10.85 6.61
N LEU A 100 -24.47 10.79 7.84
CA LEU A 100 -23.70 11.07 9.05
C LEU A 100 -22.72 9.93 9.35
N ALA A 101 -23.19 8.68 9.22
CA ALA A 101 -22.31 7.52 9.30
C ALA A 101 -21.20 7.59 8.23
N ARG A 102 -21.53 7.99 6.99
CA ARG A 102 -20.55 8.16 5.89
C ARG A 102 -19.51 9.22 6.20
N LEU A 103 -19.93 10.34 6.77
CA LEU A 103 -19.03 11.42 7.12
C LEU A 103 -18.05 11.02 8.23
N LEU A 104 -18.54 10.35 9.28
CA LEU A 104 -17.70 9.86 10.38
C LEU A 104 -16.71 8.79 9.90
N HIS A 105 -17.12 7.89 8.99
CA HIS A 105 -16.20 6.92 8.37
C HIS A 105 -15.17 7.58 7.47
N GLY A 106 -15.57 8.56 6.65
CA GLY A 106 -14.63 9.33 5.85
C GLY A 106 -13.58 10.05 6.71
N HIS A 107 -13.95 10.46 7.93
CA HIS A 107 -12.99 11.00 8.90
C HIS A 107 -12.05 9.90 9.43
N ASP A 108 -12.55 8.73 9.83
CA ASP A 108 -11.72 7.59 10.26
C ASP A 108 -10.71 7.18 9.18
N ASP A 109 -11.15 7.08 7.93
CA ASP A 109 -10.29 6.75 6.78
C ASP A 109 -9.23 7.83 6.52
N PHE A 110 -9.61 9.10 6.62
CA PHE A 110 -8.68 10.22 6.49
C PHE A 110 -7.59 10.18 7.57
N VAL A 111 -7.96 9.88 8.82
CA VAL A 111 -7.00 9.76 9.92
C VAL A 111 -6.09 8.55 9.73
N ALA A 112 -6.64 7.40 9.39
CA ALA A 112 -5.86 6.19 9.11
C ALA A 112 -4.83 6.48 8.01
N HIS A 113 -5.23 7.18 6.95
CA HIS A 113 -4.32 7.57 5.88
C HIS A 113 -3.23 8.56 6.33
N LEU A 114 -3.57 9.55 7.16
CA LEU A 114 -2.58 10.47 7.73
C LEU A 114 -1.57 9.75 8.63
N LEU A 115 -2.02 8.78 9.41
CA LEU A 115 -1.16 7.96 10.26
C LEU A 115 -0.25 7.05 9.42
N ASP A 116 -0.76 6.44 8.36
CA ASP A 116 0.06 5.65 7.44
C ASP A 116 1.18 6.51 6.80
N ILE A 117 0.85 7.73 6.37
CA ILE A 117 1.84 8.69 5.84
C ILE A 117 2.89 9.02 6.90
N TYR A 118 2.46 9.28 8.13
CA TYR A 118 3.37 9.62 9.22
C TYR A 118 4.28 8.45 9.59
N ILE A 119 3.73 7.23 9.70
CA ILE A 119 4.47 6.01 10.00
C ILE A 119 5.49 5.71 8.91
N ALA A 120 5.09 5.81 7.63
CA ALA A 120 6.01 5.62 6.51
C ALA A 120 7.17 6.64 6.55
N ALA A 121 6.85 7.92 6.77
CA ALA A 121 7.87 8.96 6.90
C ALA A 121 8.81 8.75 8.11
N GLU A 122 8.29 8.23 9.23
CA GLU A 122 9.06 7.92 10.44
C GLU A 122 9.96 6.69 10.25
N GLN A 123 9.47 5.65 9.56
CA GLN A 123 10.24 4.45 9.22
C GLN A 123 11.41 4.79 8.29
N ASP A 124 11.18 5.62 7.27
CA ASP A 124 12.22 6.08 6.35
C ASP A 124 13.29 6.93 7.07
N ALA A 125 12.94 7.62 8.16
CA ALA A 125 13.86 8.50 8.88
C ALA A 125 14.67 7.76 9.98
N ASN A 126 14.04 6.80 10.67
CA ASN A 126 14.60 6.18 11.88
C ASN A 126 14.87 4.66 11.75
N GLY A 127 14.66 4.07 10.57
CA GLY A 127 15.25 2.80 10.16
C GLY A 127 14.70 1.51 10.77
N ALA A 128 13.80 1.50 11.76
CA ALA A 128 13.11 0.26 12.17
C ALA A 128 11.95 0.38 13.18
N GLN A 129 11.67 1.50 13.84
CA GLN A 129 10.61 1.54 14.85
C GLN A 129 9.84 2.85 14.80
N ALA A 130 8.70 2.83 14.12
CA ALA A 130 7.69 3.87 14.24
C ALA A 130 7.13 3.83 15.67
N ARG A 131 7.53 4.77 16.52
CA ARG A 131 7.01 4.89 17.90
C ARG A 131 5.55 5.37 17.88
N ALA A 132 5.08 5.88 16.75
CA ALA A 132 3.78 6.50 16.57
C ALA A 132 2.59 5.54 16.60
N ALA A 133 2.76 4.31 16.08
CA ALA A 133 1.67 3.35 15.96
C ALA A 133 1.07 2.93 17.33
N ALA A 134 1.83 3.10 18.42
CA ALA A 134 1.41 2.68 19.76
C ALA A 134 0.45 3.66 20.47
N ARG A 135 0.14 4.84 19.90
CA ARG A 135 -0.62 5.90 20.61
C ARG A 135 -1.97 6.27 20.03
N TRP A 136 -2.35 5.75 18.86
CA TRP A 136 -3.64 6.06 18.24
C TRP A 136 -4.50 4.80 18.17
N PRO A 137 -5.73 4.82 18.73
CA PRO A 137 -6.62 3.66 18.66
C PRO A 137 -6.99 3.34 17.21
N ALA A 138 -7.19 2.05 16.92
CA ALA A 138 -7.64 1.58 15.61
C ALA A 138 -9.08 2.07 15.35
N GLY A 139 -9.21 3.23 14.69
CA GLY A 139 -10.47 3.93 14.47
C GLY A 139 -10.81 4.89 15.60
N ILE A 140 -11.00 6.18 15.28
CA ILE A 140 -11.37 7.21 16.27
C ILE A 140 -12.83 7.03 16.70
N TYR A 141 -13.70 6.58 15.80
CA TYR A 141 -15.13 6.43 16.06
C TYR A 141 -15.58 4.96 16.16
N ALA A 142 -14.64 4.01 16.25
CA ALA A 142 -14.95 2.58 16.32
C ALA A 142 -15.96 2.25 17.44
N ASP A 143 -15.79 2.82 18.63
CA ASP A 143 -16.68 2.66 19.78
C ASP A 143 -18.03 3.37 19.61
N VAL A 144 -18.09 4.40 18.78
CA VAL A 144 -19.33 5.10 18.43
C VAL A 144 -20.17 4.26 17.46
N PHE A 145 -19.54 3.64 16.46
CA PHE A 145 -20.22 2.74 15.52
C PHE A 145 -20.70 1.45 16.18
N GLU A 146 -19.85 0.84 17.01
CA GLU A 146 -20.19 -0.38 17.75
C GLU A 146 -21.37 -0.15 18.69
N ALA A 147 -21.36 0.93 19.48
CA ALA A 147 -22.45 1.27 20.39
C ALA A 147 -23.74 1.64 19.65
N ALA A 148 -23.65 2.24 18.46
CA ALA A 148 -24.81 2.56 17.64
C ALA A 148 -25.33 1.32 16.87
N GLY A 149 -24.61 0.20 16.83
CA GLY A 149 -24.96 -0.95 15.99
C GLY A 149 -25.02 -0.59 14.50
N VAL A 150 -24.26 0.42 14.08
CA VAL A 150 -24.22 0.91 12.70
C VAL A 150 -22.94 0.36 12.07
N PRO A 151 -23.03 -0.56 11.09
CA PRO A 151 -21.86 -0.99 10.34
C PRO A 151 -21.30 0.19 9.54
N ALA A 152 -20.02 0.13 9.19
CA ALA A 152 -19.44 1.13 8.31
C ALA A 152 -20.29 1.28 7.02
N PRO A 153 -20.54 2.49 6.50
CA PRO A 153 -21.35 2.70 5.33
C PRO A 153 -20.63 2.15 4.12
N GLY A 154 -21.37 1.37 3.32
CA GLY A 154 -20.75 0.56 2.27
C GLY A 154 -19.99 -0.65 2.80
N ALA A 155 -20.25 -1.05 4.06
CA ALA A 155 -19.71 -2.26 4.64
C ALA A 155 -20.79 -3.24 5.09
N ALA A 156 -20.53 -4.51 4.86
CA ALA A 156 -21.28 -5.60 5.47
C ALA A 156 -20.35 -6.30 6.45
N VAL A 157 -20.75 -6.36 7.72
CA VAL A 157 -19.95 -6.95 8.79
C VAL A 157 -20.57 -8.29 9.18
N GLY A 158 -19.79 -9.36 8.99
CA GLY A 158 -20.00 -10.66 9.59
C GLY A 158 -19.19 -10.82 10.88
N LYS A 159 -19.35 -11.96 11.54
CA LYS A 159 -18.58 -12.34 12.73
C LYS A 159 -17.08 -12.47 12.39
N TYR A 160 -16.71 -13.13 11.31
CA TYR A 160 -15.30 -13.36 10.93
C TYR A 160 -14.75 -12.34 9.92
N PHE A 161 -15.62 -11.67 9.17
CA PHE A 161 -15.21 -10.82 8.05
C PHE A 161 -15.92 -9.47 8.03
N ALA A 162 -15.20 -8.46 7.55
CA ALA A 162 -15.79 -7.22 7.09
C ALA A 162 -15.61 -7.13 5.57
N ILE A 163 -16.70 -6.84 4.85
CA ILE A 163 -16.64 -6.46 3.44
C ILE A 163 -16.75 -4.95 3.37
N THR A 164 -15.89 -4.30 2.61
CA THR A 164 -16.01 -2.89 2.23
C THR A 164 -15.90 -2.75 0.72
N LEU A 165 -16.24 -1.58 0.21
CA LEU A 165 -15.95 -1.20 -1.16
C LEU A 165 -14.92 -0.08 -1.18
N GLU A 166 -13.77 -0.32 -1.80
CA GLU A 166 -12.68 0.63 -1.89
C GLU A 166 -12.36 0.90 -3.35
N ALA A 167 -12.61 2.13 -3.80
CA ALA A 167 -12.30 2.57 -5.16
C ALA A 167 -12.84 1.60 -6.25
N GLY A 168 -14.06 1.10 -6.06
CA GLY A 168 -14.73 0.18 -6.98
C GLY A 168 -14.25 -1.28 -6.95
N ILE A 169 -13.48 -1.65 -5.92
CA ILE A 169 -13.09 -3.02 -5.64
C ILE A 169 -13.71 -3.48 -4.33
N VAL A 170 -14.21 -4.70 -4.31
CA VAL A 170 -14.70 -5.32 -3.08
C VAL A 170 -13.52 -5.79 -2.25
N VAL A 171 -13.40 -5.30 -1.02
CA VAL A 171 -12.35 -5.68 -0.09
C VAL A 171 -12.95 -6.51 1.02
N ILE A 172 -12.50 -7.75 1.18
CA ILE A 172 -12.91 -8.63 2.28
C ILE A 172 -11.72 -8.76 3.24
N ARG A 173 -11.90 -8.31 4.47
CA ARG A 173 -10.90 -8.36 5.55
C ARG A 173 -11.35 -9.33 6.62
N SER A 174 -10.41 -10.10 7.15
CA SER A 174 -10.63 -10.85 8.38
C SER A 174 -10.68 -9.90 9.59
N ASN A 175 -11.57 -10.19 10.53
CA ASN A 175 -11.66 -9.50 11.83
C ASN A 175 -10.62 -10.04 12.84
N GLY A 176 -9.78 -11.02 12.47
CA GLY A 176 -8.75 -11.58 13.35
C GLY A 176 -9.23 -12.68 14.31
N LEU A 177 -10.54 -12.97 14.33
CA LEU A 177 -11.11 -13.97 15.24
C LEU A 177 -10.69 -15.39 14.85
N GLN A 178 -10.41 -16.23 15.86
CA GLN A 178 -10.14 -17.67 15.70
C GLN A 178 -8.95 -17.99 14.78
N GLY A 179 -7.96 -17.09 14.73
CA GLY A 179 -6.79 -17.24 13.88
C GLY A 179 -7.08 -17.00 12.39
N CYS A 180 -8.28 -16.54 12.04
CA CYS A 180 -8.57 -16.09 10.70
C CYS A 180 -7.81 -14.79 10.44
N VAL A 181 -6.95 -14.73 9.43
CA VAL A 181 -6.09 -13.58 9.16
C VAL A 181 -5.96 -13.35 7.67
N GLY A 182 -5.95 -12.09 7.26
CA GLY A 182 -5.65 -11.68 5.89
C GLY A 182 -6.73 -10.80 5.27
N LYS A 183 -6.55 -10.52 3.99
CA LYS A 183 -7.45 -9.71 3.18
C LYS A 183 -7.40 -10.14 1.73
N ILE A 184 -8.53 -10.03 1.04
CA ILE A 184 -8.62 -10.19 -0.42
C ILE A 184 -9.30 -8.96 -1.03
N ASN A 185 -8.77 -8.55 -2.17
CA ASN A 185 -9.28 -7.50 -3.04
C ASN A 185 -9.86 -8.22 -4.26
N LEU A 186 -11.17 -8.10 -4.47
CA LEU A 186 -11.90 -8.77 -5.53
C LEU A 186 -12.32 -7.77 -6.58
N ALA A 187 -11.73 -7.88 -7.77
CA ALA A 187 -12.18 -7.14 -8.93
C ALA A 187 -13.63 -7.53 -9.27
N ARG A 188 -14.41 -6.58 -9.79
CA ARG A 188 -15.82 -6.81 -10.16
C ARG A 188 -16.00 -8.07 -11.02
N ARG A 189 -15.17 -8.23 -12.06
CA ARG A 189 -15.23 -9.38 -12.98
C ARG A 189 -14.89 -10.73 -12.34
N ASP A 190 -14.18 -10.73 -11.21
CA ASP A 190 -13.80 -11.96 -10.51
C ASP A 190 -14.80 -12.35 -9.42
N LEU A 191 -15.73 -11.47 -9.06
CA LEU A 191 -16.55 -11.64 -7.86
C LEU A 191 -17.40 -12.92 -7.91
N GLU A 192 -18.16 -13.12 -8.97
CA GLU A 192 -19.00 -14.31 -9.11
C GLU A 192 -18.16 -15.58 -9.16
N ARG A 193 -17.08 -15.55 -9.93
CA ARG A 193 -16.17 -16.69 -10.09
C ARG A 193 -15.49 -17.04 -8.77
N PHE A 194 -15.08 -16.05 -7.99
CA PHE A 194 -14.54 -16.22 -6.64
C PHE A 194 -15.52 -16.95 -5.73
N PHE A 195 -16.76 -16.48 -5.61
CA PHE A 195 -17.74 -17.13 -4.72
C PHE A 195 -18.15 -18.52 -5.22
N ASN A 196 -18.12 -18.76 -6.53
CA ASN A 196 -18.35 -20.09 -7.10
C ASN A 196 -17.17 -21.03 -6.78
N ASP A 197 -15.92 -20.54 -6.87
CA ASP A 197 -14.72 -21.31 -6.51
C ASP A 197 -14.71 -21.65 -5.02
N LEU A 198 -15.25 -20.79 -4.15
CA LEU A 198 -15.43 -21.11 -2.73
C LEU A 198 -16.38 -22.27 -2.48
N ALA A 199 -17.30 -22.59 -3.40
CA ALA A 199 -18.22 -23.72 -3.26
C ALA A 199 -17.57 -25.06 -3.65
N ALA A 200 -16.43 -25.03 -4.35
CA ALA A 200 -15.69 -26.22 -4.74
C ALA A 200 -15.00 -26.90 -3.54
N LYS A 201 -14.52 -28.14 -3.76
CA LYS A 201 -13.69 -28.84 -2.77
C LYS A 201 -12.31 -28.17 -2.66
N PRO A 202 -11.72 -28.07 -1.45
CA PRO A 202 -10.37 -27.57 -1.29
C PRO A 202 -9.36 -28.38 -2.12
N ARG A 203 -8.42 -27.69 -2.76
CA ARG A 203 -7.30 -28.30 -3.50
C ARG A 203 -6.04 -28.35 -2.62
N GLY A 204 -5.11 -29.26 -2.90
CA GLY A 204 -3.80 -29.25 -2.24
C GLY A 204 -2.99 -28.01 -2.63
N LEU A 205 -2.39 -27.31 -1.66
CA LEU A 205 -1.58 -26.12 -1.92
C LEU A 205 -0.21 -26.48 -2.51
N ALA A 206 0.36 -27.62 -2.09
CA ALA A 206 1.62 -28.14 -2.59
C ALA A 206 1.54 -28.45 -4.09
N ASP A 207 0.46 -29.12 -4.51
CA ASP A 207 0.22 -29.49 -5.91
C ASP A 207 0.10 -28.24 -6.81
N ASP A 208 -0.65 -27.23 -6.37
CA ASP A 208 -0.85 -26.00 -7.15
C ASP A 208 0.45 -25.19 -7.27
N ARG A 209 1.25 -25.15 -6.19
CA ARG A 209 2.57 -24.48 -6.22
C ARG A 209 3.57 -25.22 -7.10
N ALA A 210 3.58 -26.55 -7.08
CA ALA A 210 4.44 -27.35 -7.94
C ALA A 210 4.13 -27.13 -9.43
N ALA A 211 2.85 -26.87 -9.76
CA ALA A 211 2.44 -26.53 -11.11
C ALA A 211 2.88 -25.12 -11.57
N GLY A 212 3.37 -24.27 -10.66
CA GLY A 212 3.79 -22.90 -10.96
C GLY A 212 2.65 -21.98 -11.41
N VAL A 213 1.40 -22.41 -11.23
CA VAL A 213 0.22 -21.62 -11.62
C VAL A 213 -0.19 -20.79 -10.41
N ALA A 214 -0.07 -19.47 -10.49
CA ALA A 214 -0.70 -18.57 -9.53
C ALA A 214 -2.22 -18.63 -9.74
N SER A 215 -2.88 -19.63 -9.14
CA SER A 215 -4.30 -19.85 -9.33
C SER A 215 -5.12 -19.27 -8.17
N ARG A 216 -6.37 -18.91 -8.49
CA ARG A 216 -7.37 -18.51 -7.50
C ARG A 216 -8.02 -19.79 -6.96
N GLY A 217 -8.24 -19.86 -5.66
CA GLY A 217 -9.15 -20.86 -5.11
C GLY A 217 -9.05 -21.05 -3.61
N LEU A 218 -9.75 -22.08 -3.15
CA LEU A 218 -9.71 -22.60 -1.80
C LEU A 218 -8.71 -23.77 -1.74
N TYR A 219 -7.78 -23.68 -0.79
CA TYR A 219 -6.68 -24.63 -0.64
C TYR A 219 -6.63 -25.21 0.77
N LEU A 220 -6.26 -26.47 0.85
CA LEU A 220 -5.77 -27.10 2.07
C LEU A 220 -4.25 -26.97 2.09
N VAL A 221 -3.71 -26.43 3.17
CA VAL A 221 -2.26 -26.37 3.37
C VAL A 221 -1.77 -27.79 3.69
N ASP A 222 -1.10 -28.42 2.73
CA ASP A 222 -0.58 -29.79 2.74
C ASP A 222 0.95 -29.83 2.57
N ILE A 223 1.60 -28.66 2.70
CA ILE A 223 3.06 -28.53 2.60
C ILE A 223 3.68 -29.05 3.91
N PRO A 224 4.57 -30.07 3.85
CA PRO A 224 5.32 -30.53 5.02
C PRO A 224 6.06 -29.37 5.69
N ASP A 225 6.11 -29.38 7.01
CA ASP A 225 6.78 -28.36 7.84
C ASP A 225 6.19 -26.93 7.78
N ASP A 226 5.09 -26.68 7.06
CA ASP A 226 4.36 -25.41 7.19
C ASP A 226 3.63 -25.38 8.55
N ALA A 227 3.83 -24.31 9.31
CA ALA A 227 3.18 -24.11 10.61
C ALA A 227 1.63 -24.11 10.54
N ARG A 228 1.06 -23.99 9.34
CA ARG A 228 -0.37 -23.99 9.05
C ARG A 228 -0.85 -25.29 8.41
N LEU A 229 -0.06 -26.37 8.45
CA LEU A 229 -0.44 -27.67 7.92
C LEU A 229 -1.85 -28.08 8.40
N GLY A 230 -2.70 -28.47 7.47
CA GLY A 230 -4.10 -28.84 7.70
C GLY A 230 -5.09 -27.66 7.74
N GLN A 231 -4.63 -26.40 7.69
CA GLN A 231 -5.52 -25.24 7.64
C GLN A 231 -6.03 -24.96 6.23
N LEU A 232 -7.19 -24.29 6.13
CA LEU A 232 -7.70 -23.79 4.86
C LEU A 232 -7.18 -22.37 4.59
N THR A 233 -6.76 -22.13 3.35
CA THR A 233 -6.41 -20.80 2.87
C THR A 233 -7.11 -20.50 1.55
N ILE A 234 -7.42 -19.24 1.33
CA ILE A 234 -8.02 -18.72 0.12
C ILE A 234 -7.00 -17.79 -0.50
N GLU A 235 -6.66 -18.03 -1.76
CA GLU A 235 -5.78 -17.17 -2.54
C GLU A 235 -6.51 -16.68 -3.79
N VAL A 236 -6.27 -15.43 -4.18
CA VAL A 236 -6.78 -14.84 -5.42
C VAL A 236 -5.61 -14.27 -6.20
N ALA A 237 -5.62 -14.47 -7.51
CA ALA A 237 -4.61 -13.99 -8.43
C ALA A 237 -5.15 -12.86 -9.32
N SER A 238 -4.22 -12.13 -9.95
CA SER A 238 -4.50 -10.95 -10.79
C SER A 238 -5.66 -11.18 -11.76
N PRO A 239 -6.59 -10.20 -11.89
CA PRO A 239 -6.52 -8.84 -11.37
C PRO A 239 -6.93 -8.71 -9.90
N SER A 240 -7.51 -9.75 -9.29
CA SER A 240 -7.76 -9.75 -7.86
C SER A 240 -6.44 -9.97 -7.11
N SER A 241 -6.41 -9.68 -5.81
CA SER A 241 -5.17 -9.87 -5.04
C SER A 241 -5.43 -10.15 -3.57
N GLY A 242 -4.50 -10.88 -2.96
CA GLY A 242 -4.52 -11.13 -1.52
C GLY A 242 -4.79 -12.58 -1.15
N ARG A 243 -4.84 -12.80 0.15
CA ARG A 243 -4.94 -14.11 0.77
C ARG A 243 -5.66 -13.99 2.11
N ILE A 244 -6.50 -14.98 2.41
CA ILE A 244 -7.10 -15.17 3.73
C ILE A 244 -6.75 -16.58 4.22
N HIS A 245 -6.31 -16.67 5.47
CA HIS A 245 -6.18 -17.90 6.23
C HIS A 245 -7.43 -18.06 7.09
N LEU A 246 -8.08 -19.22 7.06
CA LEU A 246 -9.34 -19.44 7.82
C LEU A 246 -9.11 -19.95 9.25
N GLY A 247 -7.85 -19.99 9.71
CA GLY A 247 -7.49 -20.39 11.06
C GLY A 247 -7.66 -21.89 11.30
N ASN A 248 -8.15 -22.25 12.49
CA ASN A 248 -8.19 -23.64 12.96
C ASN A 248 -9.09 -24.55 12.08
N PRO A 249 -8.63 -25.77 11.74
CA PRO A 249 -9.33 -26.67 10.81
C PRO A 249 -10.73 -27.06 11.27
N GLU A 250 -10.92 -27.23 12.59
CA GLU A 250 -12.22 -27.58 13.20
C GLU A 250 -13.31 -26.52 12.92
N ARG A 251 -12.91 -25.24 12.80
CA ARG A 251 -13.84 -24.11 12.60
C ARG A 251 -13.79 -23.55 11.19
N ALA A 252 -12.85 -24.00 10.36
CA ALA A 252 -12.65 -23.47 9.02
C ALA A 252 -13.91 -23.62 8.14
N GLN A 253 -14.75 -24.64 8.38
CA GLN A 253 -16.02 -24.81 7.66
C GLN A 253 -17.08 -23.77 8.06
N GLU A 254 -17.17 -23.43 9.35
CA GLU A 254 -18.06 -22.36 9.84
C GLU A 254 -17.64 -21.01 9.23
N VAL A 255 -16.33 -20.71 9.31
CA VAL A 255 -15.73 -19.49 8.74
C VAL A 255 -15.98 -19.42 7.23
N LEU A 256 -15.77 -20.52 6.51
CA LEU A 256 -16.02 -20.60 5.07
C LEU A 256 -17.51 -20.42 4.72
N HIS A 257 -18.41 -21.00 5.53
CA HIS A 257 -19.85 -20.82 5.32
C HIS A 257 -20.26 -19.36 5.44
N GLU A 258 -19.76 -18.67 6.47
CA GLU A 258 -20.01 -17.24 6.63
C GLU A 258 -19.46 -16.45 5.46
N LEU A 259 -18.22 -16.72 5.03
CA LEU A 259 -17.64 -16.07 3.86
C LEU A 259 -18.49 -16.28 2.60
N ARG A 260 -19.06 -17.47 2.38
CA ARG A 260 -19.95 -17.72 1.23
C ARG A 260 -21.25 -16.90 1.31
N SER A 261 -21.77 -16.65 2.51
CA SER A 261 -22.99 -15.86 2.74
C SER A 261 -22.84 -14.39 2.32
N LEU A 262 -21.60 -13.89 2.31
CA LEU A 262 -21.23 -12.53 1.95
C LEU A 262 -21.39 -12.20 0.45
N LYS A 263 -21.63 -13.21 -0.41
CA LYS A 263 -21.81 -13.02 -1.87
C LYS A 263 -22.83 -11.92 -2.20
N ARG A 264 -24.01 -11.97 -1.56
CA ARG A 264 -25.09 -11.00 -1.85
C ARG A 264 -24.71 -9.59 -1.41
N ALA A 265 -24.05 -9.47 -0.26
CA ALA A 265 -23.59 -8.18 0.24
C ALA A 265 -22.54 -7.56 -0.69
N ALA A 266 -21.56 -8.36 -1.12
CA ALA A 266 -20.54 -7.91 -2.07
C ALA A 266 -21.12 -7.44 -3.41
N LEU A 267 -22.10 -8.17 -3.96
CA LEU A 267 -22.81 -7.78 -5.19
C LEU A 267 -23.58 -6.47 -4.99
N LYS A 268 -24.31 -6.35 -3.88
CA LYS A 268 -25.06 -5.13 -3.54
C LYS A 268 -24.15 -3.90 -3.45
N LEU A 269 -22.97 -4.02 -2.84
CA LEU A 269 -22.02 -2.92 -2.75
C LEU A 269 -21.61 -2.39 -4.14
N LEU A 270 -21.35 -3.29 -5.10
CA LEU A 270 -21.01 -2.90 -6.47
C LEU A 270 -22.19 -2.27 -7.21
N GLU A 271 -23.42 -2.74 -6.98
CA GLU A 271 -24.63 -2.14 -7.55
C GLU A 271 -24.87 -0.74 -7.00
N ASP A 272 -24.73 -0.55 -5.69
CA ASP A 272 -24.92 0.73 -5.02
C ASP A 272 -23.88 1.75 -5.50
N GLU A 273 -22.63 1.31 -5.73
CA GLU A 273 -21.59 2.15 -6.33
C GLU A 273 -21.89 2.50 -7.79
N ALA A 274 -22.38 1.55 -8.59
CA ALA A 274 -22.74 1.81 -9.98
C ALA A 274 -23.86 2.84 -10.10
N LYS A 275 -24.80 2.83 -9.15
CA LYS A 275 -25.87 3.84 -9.02
C LYS A 275 -25.33 5.18 -8.46
N GLY A 276 -24.21 5.15 -7.75
CA GLY A 276 -23.55 6.32 -7.17
C GLY A 276 -22.84 7.23 -8.18
N THR A 277 -22.36 8.37 -7.67
CA THR A 277 -21.61 9.38 -8.44
C THR A 277 -20.09 9.13 -8.45
N THR A 278 -19.58 8.18 -7.66
CA THR A 278 -18.15 7.97 -7.39
C THR A 278 -17.33 7.71 -8.66
N ARG A 279 -17.80 6.79 -9.53
CA ARG A 279 -17.20 6.51 -10.84
C ARG A 279 -17.32 7.66 -11.84
N LYS A 280 -18.41 8.45 -11.78
CA LYS A 280 -18.63 9.58 -12.70
C LYS A 280 -17.56 10.68 -12.56
N GLY A 281 -16.89 10.75 -11.40
CA GLY A 281 -15.81 11.68 -11.14
C GLY A 281 -14.40 11.21 -11.54
N ALA A 282 -14.22 9.94 -11.94
CA ALA A 282 -12.90 9.35 -12.19
C ALA A 282 -12.19 10.01 -13.37
N ALA A 283 -12.87 10.17 -14.52
CA ALA A 283 -12.27 10.75 -15.71
C ALA A 283 -11.82 12.22 -15.53
N PRO A 284 -12.61 13.12 -14.90
CA PRO A 284 -12.13 14.45 -14.53
C PRO A 284 -10.89 14.42 -13.63
N ARG A 285 -10.85 13.55 -12.61
CA ARG A 285 -9.68 13.40 -11.72
C ARG A 285 -8.46 12.90 -12.48
N ALA A 286 -8.62 11.92 -13.36
CA ALA A 286 -7.55 11.39 -14.20
C ALA A 286 -6.94 12.47 -15.10
N ARG A 287 -7.77 13.32 -15.71
CA ARG A 287 -7.29 14.46 -16.51
C ARG A 287 -6.44 15.43 -15.69
N ILE A 288 -6.84 15.73 -14.45
CA ILE A 288 -6.06 16.60 -13.55
C ILE A 288 -4.71 15.94 -13.24
N LEU A 289 -4.74 14.67 -12.81
CA LEU A 289 -3.54 13.90 -12.46
C LEU A 289 -2.54 13.80 -13.63
N ARG A 290 -3.02 13.59 -14.85
CA ARG A 290 -2.16 13.48 -16.05
C ARG A 290 -1.56 14.82 -16.49
N ARG A 291 -2.25 15.94 -16.24
CA ARG A 291 -1.78 17.29 -16.63
C ARG A 291 -0.51 17.70 -15.87
N ASP A 292 -0.30 17.20 -14.66
CA ASP A 292 0.83 17.54 -13.80
C ASP A 292 2.10 16.68 -14.04
N ALA A 293 2.20 16.09 -15.25
CA ALA A 293 3.44 15.67 -15.92
C ALA A 293 4.28 14.51 -15.33
N LEU A 294 3.74 13.63 -14.48
CA LEU A 294 4.46 12.40 -14.02
C LEU A 294 3.68 11.09 -14.18
N LEU A 295 2.47 11.11 -14.74
CA LEU A 295 1.50 10.02 -14.71
C LEU A 295 1.12 9.44 -16.10
N GLY A 296 2.12 9.20 -16.96
CA GLY A 296 1.90 8.64 -18.32
C GLY A 296 1.12 7.32 -18.37
N HIS A 297 1.06 6.58 -17.26
CA HIS A 297 0.45 5.25 -17.19
C HIS A 297 -0.96 5.21 -16.55
N VAL A 298 -1.51 6.35 -16.11
CA VAL A 298 -2.88 6.37 -15.56
C VAL A 298 -3.88 6.33 -16.72
N PRO A 299 -4.95 5.52 -16.70
CA PRO A 299 -5.96 5.49 -17.78
C PRO A 299 -6.80 6.77 -17.94
N ASP A 300 -7.36 7.00 -19.14
CA ASP A 300 -8.06 8.26 -19.53
C ASP A 300 -9.33 8.49 -18.73
N ASP A 301 -10.02 7.40 -18.46
CA ASP A 301 -11.24 7.33 -17.67
C ASP A 301 -10.98 7.27 -16.16
N GLY A 302 -9.71 7.16 -15.76
CA GLY A 302 -9.31 6.98 -14.35
C GLY A 302 -9.58 5.58 -13.81
N LEU A 303 -9.99 4.63 -14.64
CA LEU A 303 -10.32 3.27 -14.24
C LEU A 303 -9.24 2.31 -14.71
N CYS A 304 -8.81 1.40 -13.85
CA CYS A 304 -7.90 0.34 -14.28
C CYS A 304 -8.60 -0.56 -15.33
N PRO A 305 -8.01 -0.80 -16.50
CA PRO A 305 -8.63 -1.65 -17.53
C PRO A 305 -8.72 -3.12 -17.10
N ALA A 306 -7.94 -3.54 -16.10
CA ALA A 306 -7.95 -4.90 -15.59
C ALA A 306 -9.01 -5.11 -14.49
N CYS A 307 -9.00 -4.31 -13.42
CA CYS A 307 -9.94 -4.51 -12.32
C CYS A 307 -11.20 -3.62 -12.38
N GLU A 308 -11.23 -2.66 -13.30
CA GLU A 308 -12.24 -1.60 -13.43
C GLU A 308 -12.41 -0.71 -12.20
N GLY A 309 -11.48 -0.78 -11.24
CA GLY A 309 -11.46 0.07 -10.07
C GLY A 309 -10.96 1.47 -10.42
N ASP A 310 -11.47 2.46 -9.70
CA ASP A 310 -11.08 3.86 -9.84
C ASP A 310 -9.71 4.11 -9.20
N VAL A 311 -8.67 4.07 -10.01
CA VAL A 311 -7.29 4.22 -9.51
C VAL A 311 -6.98 5.63 -9.07
N THR A 312 -7.75 6.64 -9.52
CA THR A 312 -7.49 8.05 -9.19
C THR A 312 -7.62 8.34 -7.70
N MET A 313 -8.39 7.52 -6.98
CA MET A 313 -8.58 7.62 -5.53
C MET A 313 -7.36 7.17 -4.72
N ARG A 314 -6.39 6.48 -5.33
CA ARG A 314 -5.18 5.96 -4.67
C ARG A 314 -3.89 6.57 -5.17
N LEU A 315 -3.95 7.34 -6.25
CA LEU A 315 -2.79 7.96 -6.86
C LEU A 315 -2.58 9.37 -6.32
N LYS A 316 -1.32 9.69 -6.01
CA LYS A 316 -0.90 11.01 -5.56
C LYS A 316 -0.18 11.74 -6.69
N LEU A 317 -0.20 13.07 -6.62
CA LEU A 317 0.60 13.92 -7.49
C LEU A 317 2.08 13.58 -7.34
N GLY A 318 2.70 13.17 -8.45
CA GLY A 318 4.11 12.78 -8.50
C GLY A 318 4.38 11.28 -8.35
N ASP A 319 3.36 10.45 -8.10
CA ASP A 319 3.52 9.01 -8.16
C ASP A 319 3.92 8.56 -9.57
N LYS A 320 4.73 7.51 -9.66
CA LYS A 320 5.05 6.82 -10.92
C LYS A 320 4.62 5.36 -10.80
N PRO A 321 3.32 5.08 -10.72
CA PRO A 321 2.86 3.72 -10.53
C PRO A 321 3.25 2.91 -11.77
N THR A 322 3.94 1.80 -11.60
CA THR A 322 4.21 0.80 -12.66
C THR A 322 3.12 -0.27 -12.74
N ALA A 323 2.21 -0.28 -11.76
CA ALA A 323 1.07 -1.18 -11.69
C ALA A 323 -0.14 -0.51 -11.05
N CYS A 324 -1.32 -1.10 -11.26
CA CYS A 324 -2.56 -0.68 -10.65
C CYS A 324 -2.47 -0.77 -9.12
N PRO A 325 -2.66 0.35 -8.39
CA PRO A 325 -2.53 0.36 -6.93
C PRO A 325 -3.63 -0.44 -6.22
N LEU A 326 -4.70 -0.78 -6.93
CA LEU A 326 -5.83 -1.53 -6.38
C LEU A 326 -5.67 -3.05 -6.56
N CYS A 327 -5.04 -3.45 -7.66
CA CYS A 327 -5.16 -4.81 -8.20
C CYS A 327 -3.80 -5.43 -8.55
N GLY A 328 -2.73 -4.64 -8.50
CA GLY A 328 -1.36 -5.07 -8.73
C GLY A 328 -1.03 -5.38 -10.19
N THR A 329 -1.99 -5.28 -11.11
CA THR A 329 -1.75 -5.53 -12.54
C THR A 329 -0.82 -4.47 -13.09
N PRO A 330 0.32 -4.83 -13.72
CA PRO A 330 1.23 -3.85 -14.32
C PRO A 330 0.50 -3.02 -15.37
N TRP A 331 0.82 -1.73 -15.44
CA TRP A 331 0.42 -0.92 -16.58
C TRP A 331 1.25 -1.42 -17.76
N SER A 332 0.61 -1.97 -18.78
CA SER A 332 1.29 -2.35 -20.01
C SER A 332 1.95 -1.10 -20.61
N ASP A 333 3.26 -1.15 -20.86
CA ASP A 333 3.94 -0.22 -21.76
C ASP A 333 3.38 -0.33 -23.19
#